data_AF-A0A9P0TTH0-F1
#
_entry.id   AF-A0A9P0TTH0-F1
#
_cell.length_a   1.000
_cell.length_b   1.000
_cell.length_c   1.000
_cell.angle_alpha   90.00
_cell.angle_beta   90.00
_cell.angle_gamma   90.00
#
_symmetry.space_group_name_H-M   'P 1'
#
loop_
_entity.id
_entity.type
_entity.pdbx_description
1 polymer ?
#
loop_
_entity_poly.entity_id
_entity_poly.type
_entity_poly.pdbx_seq_one_letter_code
_entity_poly.pdbx_strand_id
1 'polypeptide(L)'
;MKKVQGNDSFQRINYLYQISKQISAINPALSSYYGSLAINVAKKSVLKIHPDIKRQICKKCKCLLTNQTSKVKIKNLNKSKYIHRICKICKTKKVFPADKNKEHKIWLEKEEAVVEVITQD
;
A
#
# COMPACT_ATOMS: atom_id res chain seq x y z
N MET A 1 16.03 -4.61 21.89
CA MET A 1 14.88 -4.68 20.96
C MET A 1 14.19 -6.02 21.06
N LYS A 2 12.86 -6.02 21.24
CA LYS A 2 12.06 -7.26 21.22
C LYS A 2 12.17 -7.92 19.85
N LYS A 3 12.51 -9.21 19.80
CA LYS A 3 12.60 -9.97 18.54
C LYS A 3 11.19 -10.30 18.05
N VAL A 4 10.70 -9.55 17.06
CA VAL A 4 9.46 -9.86 16.35
C VAL A 4 9.74 -10.94 15.32
N GLN A 5 8.88 -11.96 15.25
CA GLN A 5 8.99 -12.97 14.19
C GLN A 5 8.88 -12.30 12.81
N GLY A 6 9.88 -12.51 11.96
CA GLY A 6 9.94 -11.89 10.64
C GLY A 6 10.37 -10.42 10.64
N ASN A 7 10.95 -9.88 11.72
CA ASN A 7 11.44 -8.51 11.82
C ASN A 7 12.32 -8.10 10.62
N ASP A 8 13.30 -8.92 10.25
CA ASP A 8 14.20 -8.63 9.13
C ASP A 8 13.45 -8.51 7.79
N SER A 9 12.43 -9.35 7.61
CA SER A 9 11.57 -9.28 6.43
C SER A 9 10.70 -8.02 6.44
N PHE A 10 10.17 -7.60 7.59
CA PHE A 10 9.45 -6.34 7.71
C PHE A 10 10.35 -5.13 7.43
N GLN A 11 11.55 -5.10 7.98
CA GLN A 11 12.54 -4.04 7.73
C GLN A 11 12.91 -3.99 6.23
N ARG A 12 13.14 -5.15 5.60
CA ARG A 12 13.41 -5.24 4.16
C ARG A 12 12.25 -4.73 3.31
N ILE A 13 11.02 -5.13 3.64
CA ILE A 13 9.82 -4.65 2.93
C ILE A 13 9.68 -3.13 3.08
N ASN A 14 9.91 -2.60 4.29
CA ASN A 14 9.85 -1.16 4.57
C ASN A 14 10.87 -0.38 3.73
N TYR A 15 12.13 -0.82 3.73
CA TYR A 15 13.19 -0.20 2.94
C TYR A 15 12.86 -0.17 1.43
N LEU A 16 12.46 -1.31 0.88
CA LEU A 16 12.08 -1.42 -0.53
C LEU A 16 10.86 -0.54 -0.88
N TYR A 17 9.90 -0.45 0.02
CA TYR A 17 8.73 0.41 -0.13
C TYR A 17 9.12 1.90 -0.16
N GLN A 18 9.99 2.34 0.74
CA GLN A 18 10.44 3.75 0.82
C GLN A 18 11.20 4.18 -0.43
N ILE A 19 12.17 3.36 -0.88
CA ILE A 19 12.91 3.63 -2.13
C ILE A 19 11.96 3.65 -3.31
N SER A 20 11.07 2.66 -3.39
CA SER A 20 10.11 2.58 -4.49
C SER A 20 9.19 3.81 -4.55
N LYS A 21 8.83 4.38 -3.41
CA LYS A 21 8.04 5.62 -3.31
C LYS A 21 8.82 6.82 -3.84
N GLN A 22 10.08 6.99 -3.41
CA GLN A 22 10.94 8.10 -3.85
C GLN A 22 11.24 8.03 -5.35
N ILE A 23 11.63 6.85 -5.85
CA ILE A 23 12.01 6.67 -7.26
C ILE A 23 10.82 6.68 -8.21
N SER A 24 9.58 6.49 -7.71
CA SER A 24 8.38 6.43 -8.56
C SER A 24 8.18 7.67 -9.44
N ALA A 25 8.64 8.83 -8.96
CA ALA A 25 8.64 10.10 -9.66
C ALA A 25 9.61 10.15 -10.84
N ILE A 26 10.80 9.57 -10.65
CA ILE A 26 11.96 9.70 -11.53
C ILE A 26 11.96 8.56 -12.55
N ASN A 27 11.87 7.32 -12.06
CA ASN A 27 11.89 6.11 -12.87
C ASN A 27 10.80 5.13 -12.40
N PRO A 28 9.64 5.13 -13.08
CA PRO A 28 8.52 4.26 -12.73
C PRO A 28 8.79 2.75 -12.97
N ALA A 29 9.71 2.42 -13.88
CA ALA A 29 10.10 1.02 -14.11
C ALA A 29 10.90 0.48 -12.93
N LEU A 30 11.84 1.28 -12.39
CA LEU A 30 12.61 0.91 -11.22
C LEU A 30 11.73 0.85 -9.96
N SER A 31 10.76 1.75 -9.81
CA SER A 31 9.73 1.65 -8.76
C SER A 31 8.94 0.34 -8.86
N SER A 32 8.55 -0.07 -10.07
CA SER A 32 7.86 -1.34 -10.32
C SER A 32 8.69 -2.56 -9.91
N TYR A 33 10.00 -2.52 -10.17
CA TYR A 33 10.95 -3.56 -9.76
C TYR A 33 11.00 -3.70 -8.23
N TYR A 34 11.25 -2.59 -7.51
CA TYR A 34 11.29 -2.62 -6.04
C TYR A 34 9.95 -2.99 -5.41
N GLY A 35 8.83 -2.52 -5.97
CA GLY A 35 7.49 -2.89 -5.51
C GLY A 35 7.20 -4.38 -5.71
N SER A 36 7.68 -4.97 -6.81
CA SER A 36 7.60 -6.41 -7.06
C SER A 36 8.45 -7.19 -6.07
N LEU A 37 9.67 -6.73 -5.81
CA LEU A 37 10.58 -7.34 -4.83
C LEU A 37 9.98 -7.31 -3.42
N ALA A 38 9.41 -6.19 -2.99
CA ALA A 38 8.74 -6.07 -1.69
C ALA A 38 7.58 -7.08 -1.53
N ILE A 39 6.75 -7.24 -2.58
CA ILE A 39 5.66 -8.23 -2.58
C ILE A 39 6.21 -9.66 -2.55
N ASN A 40 7.28 -9.94 -3.30
CA ASN A 40 7.88 -11.27 -3.34
C ASN A 40 8.50 -11.65 -2.00
N VAL A 41 9.17 -10.72 -1.31
CA VAL A 41 9.66 -10.93 0.06
C VAL A 41 8.48 -11.27 0.97
N ALA A 42 7.41 -10.46 0.97
CA ALA A 42 6.24 -10.71 1.79
C ALA A 42 5.56 -12.07 1.52
N LYS A 43 5.48 -12.48 0.25
CA LYS A 43 4.95 -13.80 -0.12
C LYS A 43 5.81 -14.94 0.39
N LYS A 44 7.13 -14.85 0.19
CA LYS A 44 8.09 -15.89 0.63
C LYS A 44 8.11 -16.02 2.15
N SER A 45 8.04 -14.90 2.87
CA SER A 45 8.01 -14.88 4.33
C SER A 45 6.61 -15.06 4.94
N VAL A 46 5.58 -15.28 4.12
CA VAL A 46 4.17 -15.43 4.54
C VAL A 46 3.70 -14.27 5.43
N LEU A 47 4.13 -13.03 5.12
CA LEU A 47 3.80 -11.83 5.89
C LEU A 47 2.61 -11.07 5.29
N LYS A 48 1.72 -10.61 6.17
CA LYS A 48 0.60 -9.74 5.80
C LYS A 48 1.06 -8.28 5.75
N ILE A 49 1.08 -7.70 4.56
CA ILE A 49 1.36 -6.26 4.37
C ILE A 49 0.15 -5.42 4.81
N HIS A 50 0.41 -4.28 5.46
CA HIS A 50 -0.61 -3.29 5.86
C HIS A 50 -1.47 -2.84 4.65
N PRO A 51 -2.80 -2.72 4.81
CA PRO A 51 -3.70 -2.26 3.75
C PRO A 51 -3.28 -0.95 3.10
N ASP A 52 -2.73 0.01 3.82
CA ASP A 52 -2.31 1.31 3.24
C ASP A 52 -1.16 1.18 2.27
N ILE A 53 -0.15 0.38 2.62
CA ILE A 53 0.95 0.04 1.72
C ILE A 53 0.38 -0.69 0.49
N LYS A 54 -0.48 -1.69 0.70
CA LYS A 54 -1.15 -2.40 -0.40
C LYS A 54 -2.00 -1.49 -1.27
N ARG A 55 -2.67 -0.46 -0.72
CA ARG A 55 -3.49 0.53 -1.43
C ARG A 55 -2.62 1.39 -2.35
N GLN A 56 -1.40 1.69 -1.94
CA GLN A 56 -0.44 2.46 -2.73
C GLN A 56 0.28 1.65 -3.80
N ILE A 57 0.31 0.32 -3.74
CA ILE A 57 0.96 -0.49 -4.80
C ILE A 57 -0.04 -0.85 -5.92
N CYS A 58 0.39 -0.73 -7.18
CA CYS A 58 -0.41 -1.13 -8.33
C CYS A 58 -0.62 -2.66 -8.37
N LYS A 59 -1.84 -3.13 -8.67
CA LYS A 59 -2.14 -4.58 -8.70
C LYS A 59 -1.39 -5.32 -9.82
N LYS A 60 -1.19 -4.67 -10.98
CA LYS A 60 -0.55 -5.25 -12.18
C LYS A 60 0.96 -5.02 -12.17
N CYS A 61 1.42 -3.80 -12.48
CA CYS A 61 2.85 -3.50 -12.62
C CYS A 61 3.62 -3.33 -11.29
N LYS A 62 2.95 -3.34 -10.14
CA LYS A 62 3.54 -3.11 -8.81
C LYS A 62 4.27 -1.77 -8.60
N CYS A 63 4.23 -0.85 -9.56
CA CYS A 63 4.65 0.53 -9.33
C CYS A 63 3.87 1.16 -8.17
N LEU A 64 4.55 2.01 -7.41
CA LEU A 64 3.91 2.81 -6.38
C LEU A 64 3.06 3.89 -7.02
N LEU A 65 1.83 4.01 -6.52
CA LEU A 65 0.81 4.96 -6.95
C LEU A 65 0.96 6.21 -6.08
N THR A 66 1.72 7.17 -6.55
CA THR A 66 1.85 8.51 -5.97
C THR A 66 1.00 9.49 -6.77
N ASN A 67 0.97 10.76 -6.38
CA ASN A 67 0.24 11.81 -7.12
C ASN A 67 0.77 11.97 -8.55
N GLN A 68 2.05 11.65 -8.77
CA GLN A 68 2.68 11.74 -10.09
C GLN A 68 2.42 10.51 -10.95
N THR A 69 2.50 9.30 -10.40
CA THR A 69 2.35 8.04 -11.16
C THR A 69 0.91 7.54 -11.26
N SER A 70 -0.03 8.17 -10.55
CA SER A 70 -1.44 7.79 -10.56
C SER A 70 -2.36 8.99 -10.75
N LYS A 71 -3.57 8.75 -11.26
CA LYS A 71 -4.67 9.72 -11.30
C LYS A 71 -5.75 9.27 -10.32
N VAL A 72 -6.17 10.16 -9.44
CA VAL A 72 -7.30 9.91 -8.53
C VAL A 72 -8.53 10.63 -9.09
N LYS A 73 -9.66 9.92 -9.18
CA LYS A 73 -10.95 10.47 -9.59
C LYS A 73 -12.01 10.00 -8.62
N ILE A 74 -12.89 10.89 -8.20
CA ILE A 74 -14.07 10.53 -7.41
C ILE A 74 -15.23 10.39 -8.39
N LYS A 75 -15.94 9.26 -8.34
CA LYS A 75 -17.15 9.02 -9.14
C LYS A 75 -18.33 8.72 -8.22
N ASN A 76 -19.49 9.21 -8.60
CA ASN A 76 -20.74 8.86 -7.96
C ASN A 76 -21.36 7.68 -8.73
N LEU A 77 -21.75 6.63 -8.02
CA LEU A 77 -22.46 5.48 -8.56
C LEU A 77 -23.56 5.09 -7.57
N ASN A 78 -24.82 5.02 -8.02
CA ASN A 78 -25.96 4.57 -7.22
C ASN A 78 -26.01 5.22 -5.82
N LYS A 79 -25.96 6.56 -5.77
CA LYS A 79 -25.97 7.39 -4.54
C LYS A 79 -24.74 7.23 -3.62
N SER A 80 -23.75 6.43 -4.00
CA SER A 80 -22.49 6.23 -3.26
C SER A 80 -21.29 6.85 -3.99
N LYS A 81 -20.29 7.33 -3.24
CA LYS A 81 -19.05 7.89 -3.82
C LYS A 81 -17.97 6.81 -3.87
N TYR A 82 -17.18 6.80 -4.93
CA TYR A 82 -16.05 5.88 -5.10
C TYR A 82 -14.79 6.62 -5.51
N ILE A 83 -13.67 6.27 -4.90
CA ILE A 83 -12.33 6.75 -5.23
C ILE A 83 -11.71 5.78 -6.23
N HIS A 84 -11.62 6.22 -7.48
CA HIS A 84 -10.91 5.51 -8.54
C HIS A 84 -9.47 6.01 -8.57
N ARG A 85 -8.52 5.13 -8.23
CA ARG A 85 -7.09 5.36 -8.39
C ARG A 85 -6.59 4.60 -9.62
N ILE A 86 -6.15 5.32 -10.63
CA ILE A 86 -5.77 4.79 -11.95
C ILE A 86 -4.26 4.92 -12.13
N CYS A 87 -3.57 3.83 -12.43
CA CYS A 87 -2.14 3.85 -12.74
C CYS A 87 -1.90 4.53 -14.09
N LYS A 88 -0.98 5.51 -14.17
CA LYS A 88 -0.65 6.16 -15.45
C LYS A 88 0.15 5.26 -16.39
N ILE A 89 0.87 4.27 -15.84
CA ILE A 89 1.76 3.35 -16.57
C ILE A 89 0.95 2.23 -17.24
N CYS A 90 0.34 1.33 -16.44
CA CYS A 90 -0.37 0.15 -16.97
C CYS A 90 -1.90 0.32 -17.06
N LYS A 91 -2.43 1.51 -16.73
CA LYS A 91 -3.88 1.86 -16.76
C LYS A 91 -4.79 1.04 -15.84
N THR A 92 -4.25 0.11 -15.04
CA THR A 92 -5.02 -0.64 -14.04
C THR A 92 -5.66 0.30 -13.02
N LYS A 93 -6.92 0.03 -12.69
CA LYS A 93 -7.72 0.84 -11.76
C LYS A 93 -7.86 0.10 -10.42
N LYS A 94 -7.80 0.84 -9.33
CA LYS A 94 -8.20 0.41 -8.00
C LYS A 94 -9.35 1.29 -7.56
N VAL A 95 -10.42 0.67 -7.10
CA VAL A 95 -11.63 1.36 -6.68
C VAL A 95 -11.80 1.13 -5.20
N PHE A 96 -12.05 2.20 -4.47
CA PHE A 96 -12.33 2.17 -3.05
C PHE A 96 -13.65 2.89 -2.82
N PRO A 97 -14.53 2.39 -1.95
CA PRO A 97 -15.67 3.19 -1.51
C PRO A 97 -15.14 4.46 -0.83
N ALA A 98 -15.64 5.62 -1.22
CA ALA A 98 -15.55 6.84 -0.44
C ALA A 98 -16.78 6.81 0.47
N ASP A 99 -16.61 6.17 1.62
CA ASP A 99 -17.69 6.00 2.56
C ASP A 99 -18.24 7.37 2.99
N LYS A 100 -19.56 7.48 3.09
CA LYS A 100 -20.22 8.70 3.59
C LYS A 100 -20.23 8.72 5.11
N ASN A 101 -20.21 7.54 5.72
CA ASN A 101 -20.26 7.37 7.16
C ASN A 101 -18.83 7.34 7.71
N LYS A 102 -18.51 8.29 8.60
CA LYS A 102 -17.17 8.45 9.21
C LYS A 102 -16.74 7.27 10.10
N GLU A 103 -17.61 6.29 10.30
CA GLU A 103 -17.41 5.16 11.23
C GLU A 103 -16.77 3.93 10.58
N HIS A 104 -16.67 3.87 9.25
CA HIS A 104 -16.06 2.71 8.59
C HIS A 104 -14.54 2.71 8.77
N LYS A 105 -14.07 1.89 9.72
CA LYS A 105 -12.66 1.59 9.97
C LYS A 105 -12.35 0.16 9.54
N ILE A 106 -11.19 -0.06 8.93
CA ILE A 106 -10.71 -1.43 8.68
C ILE A 106 -10.34 -2.08 10.03
N TRP A 107 -10.36 -3.42 10.11
CA TRP A 107 -10.02 -4.15 11.35
C TRP A 107 -8.72 -3.67 12.00
N LEU A 108 -7.67 -3.45 11.19
CA LEU A 108 -6.36 -3.00 11.66
C LEU A 108 -6.32 -1.56 12.20
N GLU A 109 -7.34 -0.74 11.96
CA GLU A 109 -7.47 0.62 12.50
C GLU A 109 -8.27 0.67 13.82
N LYS A 110 -8.85 -0.46 14.25
CA LYS A 110 -9.53 -0.55 15.54
C LYS A 110 -8.51 -0.75 16.65
N GLU A 111 -8.70 -0.06 17.78
CA GLU A 111 -7.83 -0.17 18.95
C GLU A 111 -7.77 -1.62 19.48
N GLU A 112 -8.89 -2.33 19.45
CA GLU A 112 -9.01 -3.75 19.81
C GLU A 112 -8.11 -4.69 18.99
N ALA A 113 -7.71 -4.29 17.78
CA ALA A 113 -6.85 -5.10 16.92
C ALA A 113 -5.36 -4.95 17.26
N VAL A 114 -5.00 -3.99 18.10
CA VAL A 114 -3.61 -3.74 18.51
C VAL A 114 -3.25 -4.70 19.64
N VAL A 115 -2.39 -5.68 19.34
CA VAL A 115 -1.90 -6.64 20.33
C VAL A 115 -0.75 -6.05 21.14
N GLU A 116 0.15 -5.31 20.50
CA GLU A 116 1.33 -4.73 21.14
C GLU A 116 1.83 -3.52 20.34
N VAL A 117 2.24 -2.47 21.05
CA VAL A 117 2.95 -1.31 20.48
C VAL A 117 4.42 -1.43 20.85
N ILE A 118 5.28 -1.51 19.83
CA ILE A 118 6.72 -1.60 20.02
C ILE A 118 7.29 -0.18 20.00
N THR A 119 7.67 0.35 21.16
CA THR A 119 8.43 1.59 21.25
C THR A 119 9.90 1.31 20.93
N GLN A 120 10.51 2.17 20.13
CA GLN A 120 11.95 2.19 19.93
C GLN A 120 12.50 3.26 20.87
N ASP A 121 12.91 2.87 22.07
CA ASP A 121 13.78 3.69 22.94
C ASP A 121 15.20 3.72 22.37
#